data_AF-A0A9D6IFH3-F1
#
_entry.id   AF-A0A9D6IFH3-F1
#
_cell.length_a   1.000
_cell.length_b   1.000
_cell.length_c   1.000
_cell.angle_alpha   90.00
_cell.angle_beta   90.00
_cell.angle_gamma   90.00
#
_symmetry.space_group_name_H-M   'P 1'
#
loop_
_entity.id
_entity.type
_entity.pdbx_description
1 polymer ?
#
loop_
_entity_poly.entity_id
_entity_poly.type
_entity_poly.pdbx_seq_one_letter_code
_entity_poly.pdbx_strand_id
1 'polypeptide(L)'
;MIHNEIGLVHVISAVVALLVGLWIFLRPKGGTLHRVLGYVYVVSMFAMIITAFLIYQLTGSINLLHGFAVVSTIQLGRGLYHAISRRPKGAWLDAHYRWISYSYMGLCAALVAESATRVVMPYLHDYHGIRSFGWFWVIVGIVSFAVVYVGLFLMQRNRERLTGYRSPS
;
A
#
# COMPACT_ATOMS: atom_id res chain seq x y z
N MET A 1 0.55 5.04 19.29
CA MET A 1 1.20 4.02 18.41
C MET A 1 2.66 3.80 18.79
N ILE A 2 3.42 4.84 19.12
CA ILE A 2 4.79 4.69 19.65
C ILE A 2 4.72 4.48 21.16
N HIS A 3 4.26 3.29 21.59
CA HIS A 3 4.36 2.87 23.00
C HIS A 3 5.21 1.59 23.14
N ASN A 4 5.72 1.06 22.03
CA ASN A 4 6.64 -0.05 21.98
C ASN A 4 7.51 0.02 20.70
N GLU A 5 8.62 -0.71 20.70
CA GLU A 5 9.59 -0.74 19.60
C GLU A 5 8.96 -1.21 18.28
N ILE A 6 8.04 -2.19 18.35
CA ILE A 6 7.33 -2.74 17.19
C ILE A 6 6.49 -1.67 16.49
N GLY A 7 5.73 -0.86 17.25
CA GLY A 7 4.93 0.23 16.70
C GLY A 7 5.79 1.28 16.02
N LEU A 8 6.98 1.59 16.57
CA LEU A 8 7.90 2.54 15.95
C LEU A 8 8.44 2.00 14.62
N VAL A 9 8.90 0.76 14.59
CA VAL A 9 9.38 0.10 13.37
C VAL A 9 8.27 0.06 12.31
N HIS A 10 7.04 -0.24 12.71
CA HIS A 10 5.87 -0.22 11.82
C HIS A 10 5.68 1.16 11.17
N VAL A 11 5.64 2.23 11.97
CA VAL A 11 5.43 3.60 11.48
C VAL A 11 6.54 4.01 10.51
N ILE A 12 7.80 3.83 10.91
CA ILE A 12 8.95 4.22 10.09
C ILE A 12 8.93 3.45 8.77
N SER A 13 8.70 2.14 8.83
CA SER A 13 8.63 1.30 7.63
C SER A 13 7.48 1.69 6.71
N ALA A 14 6.30 2.00 7.28
CA ALA A 14 5.14 2.48 6.53
C ALA A 14 5.42 3.82 5.83
N VAL A 15 6.03 4.78 6.53
CA VAL A 15 6.39 6.10 5.98
C VAL A 15 7.41 5.96 4.86
N VAL A 16 8.46 5.16 5.04
CA VAL A 16 9.45 4.91 3.98
C VAL A 16 8.78 4.25 2.78
N ALA A 17 7.95 3.22 2.98
CA ALA A 17 7.22 2.57 1.90
C ALA A 17 6.28 3.54 1.15
N LEU A 18 5.61 4.45 1.86
CA LEU A 18 4.74 5.46 1.26
C LEU A 18 5.51 6.44 0.37
N LEU A 19 6.61 6.99 0.87
CA LEU A 19 7.42 7.99 0.17
C LEU A 19 8.16 7.38 -1.03
N VAL A 20 8.80 6.23 -0.83
CA VAL A 20 9.52 5.53 -1.90
C VAL A 20 8.54 4.97 -2.92
N GLY A 21 7.41 4.42 -2.48
CA GLY A 21 6.35 3.96 -3.35
C GLY A 21 5.80 5.08 -4.23
N LEU A 22 5.55 6.27 -3.67
CA LEU A 22 5.13 7.46 -4.43
C LEU A 22 6.15 7.80 -5.51
N TRP A 23 7.43 7.83 -5.13
CA TRP A 23 8.51 8.17 -6.04
C TRP A 23 8.60 7.19 -7.20
N ILE A 24 8.55 5.88 -6.92
CA ILE A 24 8.55 4.84 -7.95
C ILE A 24 7.33 4.96 -8.86
N PHE A 25 6.15 5.21 -8.27
CA PHE A 25 4.89 5.26 -8.98
C PHE A 25 4.83 6.40 -10.01
N LEU A 26 5.45 7.54 -9.70
CA LEU A 26 5.45 8.75 -10.56
C LEU A 26 6.60 8.78 -11.58
N ARG A 27 7.68 8.00 -11.40
CA ARG A 27 8.89 8.06 -12.24
C ARG A 27 8.88 7.05 -13.40
N PRO A 28 9.73 7.27 -14.43
CA PRO A 28 10.01 6.27 -15.46
C PRO A 28 10.50 4.95 -14.85
N LYS A 29 10.12 3.85 -15.49
CA LYS A 29 10.28 2.48 -14.97
C LYS A 29 11.49 1.82 -15.63
N GLY A 30 12.01 0.73 -15.08
CA GLY A 30 12.99 -0.12 -15.78
C GLY A 30 14.47 0.27 -15.73
N GLY A 31 14.85 1.34 -14.99
CA GLY A 31 16.26 1.71 -14.76
C GLY A 31 16.88 1.11 -13.49
N THR A 32 18.18 1.33 -13.28
CA THR A 32 18.87 0.96 -12.03
C THR A 32 18.25 1.66 -10.82
N LEU A 33 17.90 2.94 -10.94
CA LEU A 33 17.22 3.68 -9.87
C LEU A 33 15.86 3.06 -9.51
N HIS A 34 15.08 2.62 -10.51
CA HIS A 34 13.81 1.92 -10.27
C HIS A 34 14.03 0.63 -9.47
N ARG A 35 15.08 -0.15 -9.80
CA ARG A 35 15.41 -1.38 -9.07
C ARG A 35 15.83 -1.10 -7.63
N VAL A 36 16.72 -0.14 -7.41
CA VAL A 36 17.20 0.23 -6.06
C VAL A 36 16.04 0.69 -5.19
N LEU A 37 15.24 1.65 -5.68
CA LEU A 37 14.07 2.12 -4.93
C LEU A 37 13.04 0.99 -4.76
N GLY A 38 12.86 0.13 -5.75
CA GLY A 38 11.99 -1.04 -5.67
C GLY A 38 12.38 -1.98 -4.53
N TYR A 39 13.67 -2.23 -4.33
CA TYR A 39 14.14 -3.02 -3.19
C TYR A 39 13.87 -2.31 -1.85
N VAL A 40 14.11 -1.01 -1.77
CA VAL A 40 13.81 -0.23 -0.55
C VAL A 40 12.31 -0.32 -0.24
N TYR A 41 11.44 -0.10 -1.23
CA TYR A 41 9.99 -0.24 -1.08
C TYR A 41 9.59 -1.63 -0.58
N VAL A 42 10.12 -2.69 -1.18
CA VAL A 42 9.79 -4.07 -0.83
C VAL A 42 10.22 -4.40 0.60
N VAL A 43 11.45 -4.05 0.99
CA VAL A 43 11.97 -4.31 2.35
C VAL A 43 11.13 -3.54 3.38
N SER A 44 10.85 -2.25 3.14
CA SER A 44 10.00 -1.45 4.02
C SER A 44 8.57 -1.99 4.10
N MET A 45 7.99 -2.44 2.99
CA MET A 45 6.67 -3.06 2.99
C MET A 45 6.65 -4.36 3.78
N PHE A 46 7.66 -5.22 3.65
CA PHE A 46 7.74 -6.45 4.45
C PHE A 46 7.85 -6.16 5.94
N ALA A 47 8.72 -5.23 6.35
CA ALA A 47 8.85 -4.84 7.75
C ALA A 47 7.52 -4.28 8.30
N MET A 48 6.84 -3.44 7.52
CA MET A 48 5.53 -2.89 7.88
C MET A 48 4.46 -3.99 8.00
N ILE A 49 4.37 -4.92 7.04
CA ILE A 49 3.39 -6.02 7.05
C ILE A 49 3.64 -6.95 8.24
N ILE A 50 4.89 -7.36 8.49
CA ILE A 50 5.24 -8.24 9.60
C ILE A 50 4.85 -7.58 10.92
N THR A 51 5.25 -6.33 11.12
CA THR A 51 4.90 -5.60 12.34
C THR A 51 3.40 -5.36 12.47
N ALA A 52 2.66 -5.19 11.37
CA ALA A 52 1.19 -5.07 11.41
C ALA A 52 0.54 -6.32 12.02
N PHE A 53 1.04 -7.52 11.73
CA PHE A 53 0.53 -8.77 12.32
C PHE A 53 0.90 -8.96 13.79
N LEU A 54 1.77 -8.11 14.34
CA LEU A 54 2.21 -8.13 15.74
C LEU A 54 1.53 -7.04 16.58
N ILE A 55 0.71 -6.17 15.98
CA ILE A 55 0.11 -4.99 16.60
C ILE A 55 -1.38 -5.26 16.90
N TYR A 56 -1.68 -5.51 18.18
CA TYR A 56 -3.04 -5.81 18.66
C TYR A 56 -3.67 -4.67 19.47
N GLN A 57 -3.00 -3.53 19.64
CA GLN A 57 -3.39 -2.45 20.55
C GLN A 57 -4.74 -1.78 20.20
N LEU A 58 -5.31 -2.03 19.02
CA LEU A 58 -6.59 -1.45 18.64
C LEU A 58 -7.79 -2.15 19.30
N THR A 59 -7.82 -3.49 19.28
CA THR A 59 -8.96 -4.30 19.76
C THR A 59 -8.56 -5.37 20.77
N GLY A 60 -7.26 -5.57 21.02
CA GLY A 60 -6.74 -6.71 21.78
C GLY A 60 -6.76 -8.03 21.00
N SER A 61 -7.19 -8.03 19.74
CA SER A 61 -7.44 -9.21 18.91
C SER A 61 -7.22 -8.92 17.42
N ILE A 62 -7.31 -9.94 16.57
CA ILE A 62 -7.30 -9.76 15.10
C ILE A 62 -8.46 -8.85 14.71
N ASN A 63 -8.17 -7.85 13.88
CA ASN A 63 -9.11 -6.84 13.45
C ASN A 63 -8.95 -6.50 11.97
N LEU A 64 -9.75 -5.54 11.48
CA LEU A 64 -9.80 -5.16 10.07
C LEU A 64 -8.42 -4.77 9.49
N LEU A 65 -7.55 -4.14 10.28
CA LEU A 65 -6.22 -3.73 9.83
C LEU A 65 -5.30 -4.93 9.52
N HIS A 66 -5.47 -6.04 10.24
CA HIS A 66 -4.80 -7.30 9.92
C HIS A 66 -5.29 -7.86 8.58
N GLY A 67 -6.58 -7.73 8.29
CA GLY A 67 -7.14 -8.06 6.98
C GLY A 67 -6.48 -7.27 5.85
N PHE A 68 -6.26 -5.96 6.04
CA PHE A 68 -5.51 -5.15 5.07
C PHE A 68 -4.04 -5.57 4.92
N ALA A 69 -3.40 -6.02 6.01
CA ALA A 69 -2.05 -6.59 5.95
C ALA A 69 -2.01 -7.88 5.13
N VAL A 70 -3.02 -8.75 5.24
CA VAL A 70 -3.15 -9.97 4.38
C VAL A 70 -3.27 -9.58 2.91
N VAL A 71 -4.17 -8.65 2.57
CA VAL A 71 -4.34 -8.18 1.20
C VAL A 71 -3.04 -7.58 0.65
N SER A 72 -2.34 -6.77 1.46
CA SER A 72 -1.05 -6.17 1.10
C SER A 72 0.02 -7.23 0.84
N THR A 73 0.04 -8.29 1.65
CA THR A 73 0.95 -9.44 1.48
C THR A 73 0.73 -10.11 0.13
N ILE A 74 -0.53 -10.36 -0.24
CA ILE A 74 -0.88 -10.98 -1.53
C ILE A 74 -0.44 -10.07 -2.69
N GLN A 75 -0.73 -8.78 -2.61
CA GLN A 75 -0.41 -7.84 -3.68
C GLN A 75 1.11 -7.70 -3.89
N LEU A 76 1.86 -7.53 -2.80
CA LEU A 76 3.33 -7.46 -2.83
C LEU A 76 3.92 -8.78 -3.34
N GLY A 77 3.45 -9.91 -2.81
CA GLY A 77 3.89 -11.24 -3.18
C GLY A 77 3.68 -11.53 -4.67
N ARG A 78 2.51 -11.19 -5.23
CA ARG A 78 2.25 -11.34 -6.67
C ARG A 78 3.13 -10.40 -7.51
N GLY A 79 3.34 -9.17 -7.06
CA GLY A 79 4.26 -8.23 -7.70
C GLY A 79 5.68 -8.79 -7.82
N LEU A 80 6.21 -9.31 -6.70
CA LEU A 80 7.53 -9.95 -6.65
C LEU A 80 7.57 -11.23 -7.48
N TYR A 81 6.55 -12.07 -7.39
CA TYR A 81 6.45 -13.30 -8.17
C TYR A 81 6.61 -13.02 -9.67
N HIS A 82 5.91 -12.02 -10.21
CA HIS A 82 6.02 -11.68 -11.63
C HIS A 82 7.40 -11.10 -12.01
N ALA A 83 8.05 -10.34 -11.10
CA ALA A 83 9.42 -9.86 -11.32
C ALA A 83 10.48 -10.97 -11.29
N ILE A 84 10.33 -11.96 -10.40
CA ILE A 84 11.31 -13.03 -10.22
C ILE A 84 11.09 -14.13 -11.26
N SER A 85 9.86 -14.63 -11.39
CA SER A 85 9.54 -15.74 -12.29
C SER A 85 9.53 -15.34 -13.77
N ARG A 86 9.42 -14.04 -14.07
CA ARG A 86 9.24 -13.51 -15.43
C ARG A 86 8.06 -14.15 -16.17
N ARG A 87 7.01 -14.50 -15.43
CA ARG A 87 5.75 -15.05 -15.96
C ARG A 87 4.59 -14.06 -15.81
N PRO A 88 3.56 -14.15 -16.67
CA PRO A 88 3.53 -14.92 -17.91
C PRO A 88 4.51 -14.33 -18.96
N LYS A 89 5.07 -15.17 -19.83
CA LYS A 89 6.00 -14.72 -20.88
C LYS A 89 5.33 -13.62 -21.73
N GLY A 90 6.07 -12.59 -22.11
CA GLY A 90 5.56 -11.46 -22.89
C GLY A 90 4.69 -10.44 -22.13
N ALA A 91 4.16 -10.79 -20.93
CA ALA A 91 3.31 -9.89 -20.14
C ALA A 91 3.70 -9.78 -18.66
N TRP A 92 4.83 -10.39 -18.26
CA TRP A 92 5.30 -10.38 -16.87
C TRP A 92 5.55 -8.97 -16.35
N LEU A 93 6.03 -8.05 -17.20
CA LEU A 93 6.32 -6.67 -16.81
C LEU A 93 5.02 -5.91 -16.52
N ASP A 94 4.00 -6.09 -17.36
CA ASP A 94 2.67 -5.52 -17.15
C ASP A 94 2.01 -6.11 -15.88
N ALA A 95 2.20 -7.41 -15.64
CA ALA A 95 1.69 -8.07 -14.44
C ALA A 95 2.40 -7.56 -13.17
N HIS A 96 3.74 -7.52 -13.17
CA HIS A 96 4.54 -6.95 -12.08
C HIS A 96 4.11 -5.51 -11.78
N TYR A 97 4.04 -4.68 -12.83
CA TYR A 97 3.64 -3.28 -12.69
C TYR A 97 2.25 -3.15 -12.06
N ARG A 98 1.28 -3.94 -12.52
CA ARG A 98 -0.09 -3.92 -12.00
C ARG A 98 -0.14 -4.30 -10.53
N TRP A 99 0.50 -5.39 -10.14
CA TRP A 99 0.47 -5.89 -8.76
C TRP A 99 1.22 -4.99 -7.78
N ILE A 100 2.37 -4.42 -8.18
CA ILE A 100 3.07 -3.42 -7.37
C ILE A 100 2.25 -2.13 -7.26
N SER A 101 1.58 -1.71 -8.33
CA SER A 101 0.69 -0.54 -8.30
C SER A 101 -0.49 -0.77 -7.33
N TYR A 102 -1.10 -1.97 -7.36
CA TYR A 102 -2.13 -2.34 -6.38
C TYR A 102 -1.61 -2.39 -4.95
N SER A 103 -0.39 -2.91 -4.75
CA SER A 103 0.26 -2.91 -3.44
C SER A 103 0.42 -1.49 -2.89
N TYR A 104 0.83 -0.53 -3.73
CA TYR A 104 0.97 0.87 -3.33
C TYR A 104 -0.38 1.55 -3.07
N MET A 105 -1.38 1.36 -3.93
CA MET A 105 -2.74 1.88 -3.69
C MET A 105 -3.35 1.29 -2.40
N GLY A 106 -3.12 0.00 -2.15
CA GLY A 106 -3.53 -0.69 -0.92
C GLY A 106 -2.87 -0.10 0.32
N LEU A 107 -1.57 0.21 0.26
CA LEU A 107 -0.85 0.90 1.33
C LEU A 107 -1.49 2.28 1.66
N CYS A 108 -1.82 3.06 0.63
CA CYS A 108 -2.51 4.34 0.81
C CYS A 108 -3.90 4.17 1.43
N ALA A 109 -4.69 3.18 0.99
CA ALA A 109 -5.99 2.88 1.58
C ALA A 109 -5.89 2.37 3.03
N ALA A 110 -4.85 1.59 3.35
CA ALA A 110 -4.57 1.16 4.71
C ALA A 110 -4.22 2.34 5.63
N LEU A 111 -3.44 3.30 5.14
CA LEU A 111 -3.16 4.55 5.87
C LEU A 111 -4.46 5.33 6.17
N VAL A 112 -5.38 5.39 5.20
CA VAL A 112 -6.69 6.03 5.38
C VAL A 112 -7.49 5.31 6.46
N ALA A 113 -7.56 3.98 6.41
CA ALA A 113 -8.26 3.19 7.43
C ALA A 113 -7.65 3.33 8.82
N GLU A 114 -6.31 3.32 8.92
CA GLU A 114 -5.57 3.52 10.17
C GLU A 114 -5.85 4.91 10.75
N SER A 115 -5.76 5.95 9.93
CA SER A 115 -6.03 7.33 10.33
C SER A 115 -7.49 7.53 10.73
N ALA A 116 -8.43 6.92 10.00
CA ALA A 116 -9.84 6.96 10.32
C ALA A 116 -10.10 6.34 11.70
N THR A 117 -9.47 5.20 11.99
CA THR A 117 -9.63 4.47 13.23
C THR A 117 -9.00 5.18 14.43
N ARG A 118 -7.78 5.70 14.29
CA ARG A 118 -6.99 6.20 15.42
C ARG A 118 -7.05 7.70 15.64
N VAL A 119 -7.50 8.46 14.64
CA VAL A 119 -7.51 9.93 14.69
C VAL A 119 -8.90 10.47 14.42
N VAL A 120 -9.49 10.14 13.27
CA VAL A 120 -10.72 10.79 12.81
C VAL A 120 -11.93 10.38 13.64
N MET A 121 -12.15 9.10 13.88
CA MET A 121 -13.31 8.64 14.66
C MET A 121 -13.28 9.11 16.13
N PRO A 122 -12.16 9.03 16.86
CA PRO A 122 -12.05 9.65 18.18
C PRO A 122 -12.33 11.16 18.16
N TYR A 123 -11.78 11.89 17.18
CA TYR A 123 -12.05 13.32 17.02
C TYR A 123 -13.54 13.62 16.80
N LEU A 124 -14.21 12.87 15.91
CA LEU A 124 -15.64 13.03 15.64
C LEU A 124 -16.51 12.66 16.86
N HIS A 125 -16.09 11.65 17.62
CA HIS A 125 -16.77 11.25 18.85
C HIS A 125 -16.68 12.35 19.91
N ASP A 126 -15.49 12.88 20.15
CA ASP A 126 -15.21 13.78 21.27
C ASP A 126 -15.67 15.22 21.01
N TYR A 127 -15.54 15.72 19.78
CA TYR A 127 -15.86 17.11 19.44
C TYR A 127 -17.22 17.28 18.76
N HIS A 128 -17.74 16.25 18.09
CA HIS A 128 -19.00 16.32 17.36
C HIS A 128 -20.08 15.37 17.89
N GLY A 129 -19.78 14.56 18.92
CA GLY A 129 -20.72 13.61 19.51
C GLY A 129 -21.13 12.47 18.56
N ILE A 130 -20.42 12.30 17.43
CA ILE A 130 -20.77 11.31 16.41
C ILE A 130 -20.27 9.94 16.87
N ARG A 131 -21.20 9.06 17.26
CA ARG A 131 -20.89 7.70 17.73
C ARG A 131 -21.14 6.60 16.69
N SER A 132 -21.78 6.94 15.58
CA SER A 132 -22.17 5.93 14.59
C SER A 132 -20.96 5.39 13.85
N PHE A 133 -20.79 4.06 13.91
CA PHE A 133 -19.77 3.34 13.14
C PHE A 133 -20.02 3.41 11.62
N GLY A 134 -21.20 3.85 11.17
CA GLY A 134 -21.45 4.10 9.75
C GLY A 134 -20.52 5.16 9.14
N TRP A 135 -20.15 6.18 9.91
CA TRP A 135 -19.24 7.24 9.46
C TRP A 135 -17.84 6.72 9.16
N PHE A 136 -17.37 5.74 9.92
CA PHE A 136 -16.11 5.06 9.63
C PHE A 136 -16.11 4.47 8.21
N TRP A 137 -17.15 3.72 7.86
CA TRP A 137 -17.27 3.11 6.53
C TRP A 137 -17.43 4.13 5.40
N VAL A 138 -18.14 5.23 5.67
CA VAL A 138 -18.26 6.33 4.70
C VAL A 138 -16.90 6.96 4.42
N ILE A 139 -16.15 7.33 5.47
CA ILE A 139 -14.82 7.96 5.34
C ILE A 139 -13.86 7.01 4.64
N VAL A 140 -13.73 5.78 5.14
CA VAL A 140 -12.80 4.79 4.56
C VAL A 140 -13.22 4.46 3.12
N GLY A 141 -14.51 4.26 2.87
CA GLY A 141 -15.04 3.94 1.54
C GLY A 141 -14.77 5.04 0.52
N ILE A 142 -15.17 6.28 0.82
CA ILE A 142 -15.02 7.42 -0.11
C ILE A 142 -13.54 7.71 -0.38
N VAL A 143 -12.73 7.82 0.68
CA VAL A 143 -11.33 8.22 0.52
C VAL A 143 -10.52 7.09 -0.12
N SER A 144 -10.77 5.82 0.23
CA SER A 144 -10.11 4.70 -0.44
C SER A 144 -10.54 4.57 -1.89
N PHE A 145 -11.81 4.84 -2.21
CA PHE A 145 -12.27 4.88 -3.60
C PHE A 145 -11.54 5.98 -4.38
N ALA A 146 -11.40 7.18 -3.82
CA ALA A 146 -10.65 8.26 -4.45
C ALA A 146 -9.18 7.89 -4.68
N VAL A 147 -8.52 7.29 -3.68
CA VAL A 147 -7.14 6.79 -3.79
C VAL A 147 -7.00 5.78 -4.93
N VAL A 148 -7.90 4.78 -4.98
CA VAL A 148 -7.87 3.75 -6.02
C VAL A 148 -8.19 4.35 -7.38
N TYR A 149 -9.19 5.23 -7.47
CA TYR A 149 -9.57 5.88 -8.72
C TYR A 149 -8.40 6.69 -9.31
N VAL A 150 -7.78 7.56 -8.50
CA VAL A 150 -6.61 8.35 -8.92
C VAL A 150 -5.44 7.43 -9.27
N GLY A 151 -5.20 6.39 -8.47
CA GLY A 151 -4.15 5.41 -8.74
C GLY A 151 -4.36 4.66 -10.05
N LEU A 152 -5.59 4.22 -10.35
CA LEU A 152 -5.94 3.56 -11.61
C LEU A 152 -5.79 4.51 -12.80
N PHE A 153 -6.24 5.76 -12.66
CA PHE A 153 -6.08 6.78 -13.69
C PHE A 153 -4.61 7.03 -14.02
N LEU A 154 -3.76 7.24 -13.00
CA LEU A 154 -2.33 7.40 -13.18
C LEU A 154 -1.66 6.13 -13.73
N MET A 155 -2.14 4.96 -13.33
CA MET A 155 -1.63 3.67 -13.82
C MET A 155 -1.90 3.51 -15.32
N GLN A 156 -3.09 3.86 -15.79
CA GLN A 156 -3.44 3.82 -17.21
C GLN A 156 -2.62 4.82 -18.01
N ARG A 157 -2.53 6.07 -17.53
CA ARG A 157 -1.69 7.11 -18.15
C ARG A 157 -0.22 6.70 -18.25
N ASN A 158 0.30 6.05 -17.21
CA ASN A 158 1.70 5.61 -17.17
C ASN A 158 1.93 4.24 -17.85
N ARG A 159 0.88 3.56 -18.32
CA ARG A 159 0.98 2.26 -18.99
C ARG A 159 1.55 2.41 -20.40
N GLU A 160 1.22 3.49 -21.10
CA GLU A 160 1.76 3.78 -22.43
C GLU A 160 3.29 3.93 -22.40
N ARG A 161 3.85 4.37 -21.28
CA ARG A 161 5.31 4.47 -21.08
C ARG A 161 6.02 3.13 -20.89
N LEU A 162 5.29 2.04 -20.65
CA LEU A 162 5.87 0.69 -20.50
C LEU A 162 6.15 0.00 -21.84
N THR A 163 5.48 0.42 -22.91
CA THR A 163 5.65 -0.20 -24.24
C THR A 163 7.08 -0.07 -24.75
N GLY A 164 7.75 1.04 -24.43
CA GLY A 164 9.17 1.27 -24.77
C GLY A 164 10.18 0.42 -24.00
N TYR A 165 9.76 -0.32 -22.97
CA TYR A 165 10.63 -1.22 -22.19
C TYR A 165 10.40 -2.70 -22.50
N ARG A 166 9.54 -3.02 -23.48
CA ARG A 166 9.36 -4.38 -23.98
C ARG A 166 10.59 -4.72 -24.81
N SER A 167 11.38 -5.72 -24.40
CA SER A 167 12.40 -6.32 -25.26
C SER A 167 11.70 -6.86 -26.52
N PRO A 168 12.23 -6.62 -27.73
CA PRO A 168 11.72 -7.31 -28.92
C PRO A 168 11.78 -8.81 -28.66
N SER A 169 10.63 -9.46 -28.83
CA SER A 169 10.43 -10.90 -28.67
C SER A 169 11.27 -11.69 -29.64
#